data_AF-A0A3A8JAI1-F1
#
_entry.id   AF-A0A3A8JAI1-F1
#
_cell.length_a   1.000
_cell.length_b   1.000
_cell.length_c   1.000
_cell.angle_alpha   90.00
_cell.angle_beta   90.00
_cell.angle_gamma   90.00
#
_symmetry.space_group_name_H-M   'P 1'
#
loop_
_entity.id
_entity.type
_entity.pdbx_description
1 polymer ?
#
loop_
_entity_poly.entity_id
_entity_poly.type
_entity_poly.pdbx_seq_one_letter_code
_entity_poly.pdbx_strand_id
1 'polypeptide(L)'
;MLHLPALFTALALAGAPTPAPDEATLWKAAFALDGSPPAVLADAESKLLQGGTAAYDILTKLARVGGRDQAVSAAGPVPFCMGSPQFRIISGMRSSNNGPKLPGRAAELAGRLLMKDEALRRRAQTSVEPFERALALLSTARIPEAQAQALAAMRKEPDAELRLWASAAATCFVRSAERRGDPSLDAMRIEEKHLAELAEDVREPLRCVEPAELAQTLVDELAGGMATAGGWSSSNDSFELDAKRANGEKVSLSPACALAAYDAVAARGTYLEDLVMPLATHLRKGQDLRKAAGERAARDLKHYAEIRRNHLAAELVNAGHTVSTKVTWKEDRGFHSRDELEAALRQGNPDAKAALDRMMFCRSKIGENELSLLGYLGTKQAAETAYGIAQRCPDSMAAATAALVRLKDPRASQFLPKALENWGFDQEALRRSLVEAYTSKLGQQLRDLEAKGNDKARDMVAFLKDSGVMKP
;
A
#
# COMPACT_ATOMS: atom_id res chain seq x y z
N MET A 1 5.71 69.41 -28.08
CA MET A 1 6.96 68.69 -27.77
C MET A 1 6.72 67.91 -26.49
N LEU A 2 6.35 66.63 -26.61
CA LEU A 2 6.06 65.77 -25.46
C LEU A 2 7.36 65.11 -24.99
N HIS A 3 7.62 65.25 -23.69
CA HIS A 3 8.88 64.93 -23.04
C HIS A 3 9.19 63.42 -23.06
N LEU A 4 10.22 63.05 -23.82
CA LEU A 4 10.86 61.72 -23.84
C LEU A 4 11.38 61.13 -22.50
N PRO A 5 11.65 61.86 -21.39
CA PRO A 5 12.20 61.23 -20.19
C PRO A 5 11.18 60.39 -19.41
N ALA A 6 9.87 60.61 -19.57
CA ALA A 6 8.83 59.88 -18.83
C ALA A 6 8.64 58.44 -19.34
N LEU A 7 9.00 58.17 -20.60
CA LEU A 7 8.90 56.83 -21.20
C LEU A 7 10.08 55.93 -20.78
N PHE A 8 11.24 56.51 -20.50
CA PHE A 8 12.41 55.76 -20.03
C PHE A 8 12.33 55.38 -18.54
N THR A 9 11.68 56.18 -17.69
CA THR A 9 11.42 55.81 -16.29
C THR A 9 10.35 54.73 -16.15
N ALA A 10 9.35 54.70 -17.03
CA ALA A 10 8.33 53.64 -17.04
C ALA A 10 8.90 52.29 -17.52
N LEU A 11 9.84 52.28 -18.47
CA LEU A 11 10.54 51.05 -18.90
C LEU A 11 11.61 50.58 -17.89
N ALA A 12 12.19 51.46 -17.09
CA ALA A 12 13.17 51.08 -16.06
C ALA A 12 12.52 50.42 -14.82
N LEU A 13 11.24 50.69 -14.54
CA LEU A 13 10.49 50.09 -13.41
C LEU A 13 9.74 48.81 -13.76
N ALA A 14 9.57 48.49 -15.06
CA ALA A 14 8.99 47.22 -15.51
C ALA A 14 10.02 46.08 -15.65
N GLY A 15 11.31 46.38 -15.53
CA GLY A 15 12.42 45.43 -15.70
C GLY A 15 13.28 45.21 -14.46
N ALA A 16 12.94 45.79 -13.30
CA ALA A 16 13.64 45.50 -12.07
C ALA A 16 13.17 44.12 -11.55
N PRO A 17 14.03 43.09 -11.47
CA PRO A 17 13.65 41.84 -10.84
C PRO A 17 13.21 42.17 -9.41
N THR A 18 12.01 41.74 -9.04
CA THR A 18 11.57 41.76 -7.64
C THR A 18 12.68 41.10 -6.82
N PRO A 19 13.19 41.76 -5.76
CA PRO A 19 14.25 41.19 -4.95
C PRO A 19 13.77 39.83 -4.45
N ALA A 20 14.60 38.80 -4.62
CA ALA A 20 14.30 37.46 -4.16
C ALA A 20 13.87 37.54 -2.68
N PRO A 21 12.80 36.84 -2.27
CA PRO A 21 12.36 36.86 -0.88
C PRO A 21 13.51 36.46 0.04
N ASP A 22 13.67 37.16 1.16
CA ASP A 22 14.70 36.80 2.14
C ASP A 22 14.45 35.40 2.75
N GLU A 23 15.49 34.76 3.26
CA GLU A 23 15.41 33.37 3.75
C GLU A 23 14.36 33.21 4.87
N ALA A 24 14.22 34.22 5.74
CA ALA A 24 13.24 34.24 6.81
C ALA A 24 11.79 34.24 6.28
N THR A 25 11.53 35.00 5.20
CA THR A 25 10.22 35.02 4.53
C THR A 25 9.92 33.69 3.86
N LEU A 26 10.94 33.04 3.27
CA LEU A 26 10.78 31.73 2.65
C LEU A 26 10.49 30.63 3.68
N TRP A 27 11.15 30.63 4.84
CA TRP A 27 10.82 29.69 5.93
C TRP A 27 9.39 29.90 6.44
N LYS A 28 8.96 31.15 6.63
CA LYS A 28 7.57 31.46 7.02
C LYS A 28 6.57 30.97 5.99
N ALA A 29 6.85 31.18 4.70
CA ALA A 29 6.01 30.68 3.62
C ALA A 29 5.97 29.14 3.63
N ALA A 30 7.11 28.47 3.84
CA ALA A 30 7.18 27.02 3.89
C ALA A 30 6.34 26.43 5.03
N PHE A 31 6.41 26.99 6.25
CA PHE A 31 5.56 26.53 7.36
C PHE A 31 4.08 26.86 7.15
N ALA A 32 3.76 27.95 6.45
CA ALA A 32 2.38 28.28 6.12
C ALA A 32 1.73 27.26 5.18
N LEU A 33 2.48 26.38 4.51
CA LEU A 33 1.93 25.29 3.70
C LEU A 33 1.13 24.26 4.52
N ASP A 34 1.29 24.24 5.85
CA ASP A 34 0.58 23.33 6.74
C ASP A 34 -0.62 24.02 7.40
N GLY A 35 -1.83 23.56 7.09
CA GLY A 35 -3.06 23.98 7.79
C GLY A 35 -3.51 25.44 7.64
N SER A 36 -2.86 26.27 6.82
CA SER A 36 -3.27 27.67 6.64
C SER A 36 -4.55 27.84 5.80
N PRO A 37 -5.28 28.94 5.95
CA PRO A 37 -6.42 29.28 5.09
C PRO A 37 -6.03 29.38 3.59
N PRO A 38 -6.95 29.15 2.65
CA PRO A 38 -6.64 29.06 1.22
C PRO A 38 -5.88 30.25 0.62
N ALA A 39 -6.19 31.48 1.04
CA ALA A 39 -5.51 32.68 0.55
C ALA A 39 -4.05 32.77 1.01
N VAL A 40 -3.77 32.34 2.25
CA VAL A 40 -2.42 32.32 2.83
C VAL A 40 -1.58 31.20 2.19
N LEU A 41 -2.22 30.05 1.91
CA LEU A 41 -1.58 28.95 1.17
C LEU A 41 -1.15 29.39 -0.23
N ALA A 42 -2.06 30.04 -0.98
CA ALA A 42 -1.76 30.50 -2.34
C ALA A 42 -0.61 31.53 -2.37
N ASP A 43 -0.59 32.46 -1.41
CA ASP A 43 0.50 33.44 -1.26
C ASP A 43 1.84 32.76 -0.90
N ALA A 44 1.80 31.80 0.04
CA ALA A 44 2.97 31.03 0.43
C ALA A 44 3.56 30.23 -0.74
N GLU A 45 2.73 29.48 -1.48
CA GLU A 45 3.15 28.75 -2.67
C GLU A 45 3.77 29.68 -3.73
N SER A 46 3.14 30.84 -3.96
CA SER A 46 3.65 31.84 -4.91
C SER A 46 5.04 32.35 -4.51
N LYS A 47 5.23 32.72 -3.24
CA LYS A 47 6.52 33.20 -2.70
C LYS A 47 7.61 32.15 -2.82
N LEU A 48 7.29 30.89 -2.50
CA LEU A 48 8.23 29.78 -2.62
C LEU A 48 8.60 29.49 -4.08
N LEU A 49 7.64 29.57 -5.00
CA LEU A 49 7.90 29.36 -6.43
C LEU A 49 8.72 30.51 -7.07
N GLN A 50 8.76 31.70 -6.45
CA GLN A 50 9.58 32.83 -6.87
C GLN A 50 10.96 32.88 -6.20
N GLY A 51 11.16 32.16 -5.10
CA GLY A 51 12.40 32.19 -4.31
C GLY A 51 13.57 31.39 -4.89
N GLY A 52 13.40 30.75 -6.05
CA GLY A 52 14.45 30.07 -6.80
C GLY A 52 15.26 29.09 -5.96
N THR A 53 16.59 29.25 -5.98
CA THR A 53 17.54 28.39 -5.27
C THR A 53 17.30 28.35 -3.75
N ALA A 54 17.09 29.50 -3.10
CA ALA A 54 16.93 29.56 -1.65
C ALA A 54 15.64 28.84 -1.21
N ALA A 55 14.56 29.00 -1.97
CA ALA A 55 13.32 28.27 -1.72
C ALA A 55 13.49 26.76 -1.94
N TYR A 56 14.23 26.36 -2.98
CA TYR A 56 14.52 24.94 -3.24
C TYR A 56 15.29 24.29 -2.08
N ASP A 57 16.31 24.95 -1.55
CA ASP A 57 17.10 24.43 -0.43
C ASP A 57 16.25 24.29 0.86
N ILE A 58 15.29 25.20 1.09
CA ILE A 58 14.33 25.10 2.21
C ILE A 58 13.33 23.96 2.00
N LEU A 59 12.74 23.88 0.81
CA LEU A 59 11.72 22.88 0.49
C LEU A 59 12.28 21.47 0.50
N THR A 60 13.51 21.26 -0.01
CA THR A 60 14.17 19.95 0.03
C THR A 60 14.50 19.51 1.46
N LYS A 61 14.91 20.43 2.35
CA LYS A 61 15.09 20.13 3.79
C LYS A 61 13.79 19.65 4.43
N LEU A 62 12.67 20.33 4.18
CA LEU A 62 11.36 19.93 4.71
C LEU A 62 10.85 18.62 4.10
N ALA A 63 11.05 18.42 2.81
CA ALA A 63 10.65 17.21 2.11
C ALA A 63 11.37 15.96 2.65
N ARG A 64 12.66 16.07 2.99
CA ARG A 64 13.46 14.95 3.53
C ARG A 64 12.92 14.39 4.85
N VAL A 65 12.22 15.21 5.64
CA VAL A 65 11.60 14.75 6.91
C VAL A 65 10.55 13.65 6.65
N GLY A 66 9.89 13.65 5.48
CA GLY A 66 8.96 12.60 5.08
C GLY A 66 9.64 11.32 4.57
N GLY A 67 10.97 11.33 4.42
CA GLY A 67 11.71 10.28 3.74
C GLY A 67 11.60 10.36 2.22
N ARG A 68 12.56 9.74 1.52
CA ARG A 68 12.68 9.77 0.06
C ARG A 68 11.42 9.25 -0.63
N ASP A 69 10.90 8.11 -0.20
CA ASP A 69 9.76 7.42 -0.85
C ASP A 69 8.48 8.28 -0.84
N GLN A 70 8.16 8.91 0.29
CA GLN A 70 6.98 9.76 0.42
C GLN A 70 7.12 11.07 -0.36
N ALA A 71 8.29 11.71 -0.26
CA ALA A 71 8.57 12.94 -0.98
C ALA A 71 8.58 12.74 -2.49
N VAL A 72 9.14 11.62 -2.96
CA VAL A 72 9.11 11.25 -4.38
C VAL A 72 7.71 10.91 -4.85
N SER A 73 6.93 10.18 -4.04
CA SER A 73 5.51 9.95 -4.31
C SER A 73 4.78 11.28 -4.50
N ALA A 74 5.12 12.30 -3.71
CA ALA A 74 4.47 13.61 -3.77
C ALA A 74 5.00 14.52 -4.91
N ALA A 75 6.27 14.41 -5.27
CA ALA A 75 6.94 15.27 -6.27
C ALA A 75 6.39 15.16 -7.69
N GLY A 76 5.61 14.12 -7.99
CA GLY A 76 4.79 14.13 -9.20
C GLY A 76 3.92 12.89 -9.35
N PRO A 77 2.64 13.03 -9.76
CA PRO A 77 1.94 11.89 -10.30
C PRO A 77 2.56 11.62 -11.67
N VAL A 78 3.04 10.40 -11.88
CA VAL A 78 3.36 9.93 -13.23
C VAL A 78 2.31 8.89 -13.62
N PRO A 79 1.09 9.32 -14.03
CA PRO A 79 0.00 8.41 -14.38
C PRO A 79 0.44 7.35 -15.40
N PHE A 80 1.39 7.71 -16.26
CA PHE A 80 1.92 6.87 -17.34
C PHE A 80 3.02 5.89 -16.87
N CYS A 81 3.69 6.12 -15.74
CA CYS A 81 4.73 5.22 -15.19
C CYS A 81 4.21 4.27 -14.11
N MET A 82 2.92 4.34 -13.76
CA MET A 82 2.24 3.43 -12.82
C MET A 82 2.29 1.95 -13.22
N GLY A 83 2.71 1.66 -14.46
CA GLY A 83 2.87 0.30 -14.97
C GLY A 83 3.99 -0.50 -14.30
N SER A 84 5.04 0.15 -13.79
CA SER A 84 6.21 -0.53 -13.22
C SER A 84 6.03 -0.83 -11.72
N PRO A 85 6.34 -2.06 -11.25
CA PRO A 85 6.12 -2.50 -9.86
C PRO A 85 6.63 -1.54 -8.78
N GLN A 86 7.80 -0.96 -9.00
CA GLN A 86 8.48 0.01 -8.13
C GLN A 86 7.69 1.31 -7.93
N PHE A 87 6.89 1.75 -8.91
CA PHE A 87 6.01 2.92 -8.78
C PHE A 87 4.61 2.58 -8.23
N ARG A 88 4.20 1.30 -8.29
CA ARG A 88 2.95 0.84 -7.67
C ARG A 88 3.03 0.85 -6.14
N ILE A 89 4.19 0.48 -5.59
CA ILE A 89 4.47 0.51 -4.15
C ILE A 89 4.40 1.96 -3.60
N ILE A 90 4.93 2.91 -4.36
CA ILE A 90 4.96 4.35 -4.02
C ILE A 90 3.55 4.96 -3.96
N SER A 91 2.59 4.38 -4.69
CA SER A 91 1.21 4.85 -4.76
C SER A 91 0.35 4.38 -3.59
N GLY A 92 0.73 3.30 -2.90
CA GLY A 92 0.05 2.81 -1.71
C GLY A 92 0.13 3.76 -0.50
N MET A 93 1.13 4.64 -0.46
CA MET A 93 1.31 5.63 0.61
C MET A 93 0.41 6.88 0.47
N ARG A 94 -0.36 7.00 -0.63
CA ARG A 94 -1.33 8.09 -0.80
C ARG A 94 -2.70 7.80 -0.18
N SER A 95 -2.92 6.59 0.36
CA SER A 95 -4.23 6.16 0.85
C SER A 95 -4.29 6.12 2.38
N SER A 96 -4.59 7.26 3.00
CA SER A 96 -5.42 7.34 4.22
C SER A 96 -5.82 8.80 4.50
N ASN A 97 -6.93 9.25 3.92
CA ASN A 97 -7.84 10.33 4.36
C ASN A 97 -7.31 11.70 4.83
N ASN A 98 -6.04 12.05 4.68
CA ASN A 98 -5.53 13.41 4.87
C ASN A 98 -4.59 13.72 3.71
N GLY A 99 -4.73 14.89 3.08
CA GLY A 99 -3.87 15.32 1.98
C GLY A 99 -2.37 15.29 2.33
N PRO A 100 -1.46 15.54 1.36
CA PRO A 100 -0.03 15.50 1.62
C PRO A 100 0.31 16.41 2.80
N LYS A 101 0.87 15.81 3.86
CA LYS A 101 1.47 16.53 4.99
C LYS A 101 2.56 17.48 4.48
N LEU A 102 2.99 18.44 5.31
CA LEU A 102 4.02 19.43 4.96
C LEU A 102 5.21 18.88 4.13
N PRO A 103 5.82 17.72 4.46
CA PRO A 103 6.90 17.16 3.65
C PRO A 103 6.51 16.83 2.20
N GLY A 104 5.29 16.31 1.98
CA GLY A 104 4.79 16.01 0.65
C GLY A 104 4.52 17.27 -0.17
N ARG A 105 3.92 18.30 0.43
CA ARG A 105 3.72 19.60 -0.23
C ARG A 105 5.05 20.28 -0.57
N ALA A 106 6.02 20.19 0.33
CA ALA A 106 7.35 20.73 0.10
C ALA A 106 8.05 20.02 -1.08
N ALA A 107 7.94 18.69 -1.17
CA ALA A 107 8.49 17.91 -2.27
C ALA A 107 7.83 18.25 -3.62
N GLU A 108 6.51 18.43 -3.64
CA GLU A 108 5.77 18.86 -4.82
C GLU A 108 6.23 20.23 -5.33
N LEU A 109 6.36 21.23 -4.44
CA LEU A 109 6.84 22.56 -4.80
C LEU A 109 8.30 22.57 -5.22
N ALA A 110 9.17 21.77 -4.57
CA ALA A 110 10.55 21.58 -5.00
C ALA A 110 10.63 20.99 -6.41
N GLY A 111 9.81 19.97 -6.71
CA GLY A 111 9.68 19.41 -8.06
C GLY A 111 9.23 20.46 -9.08
N ARG A 112 8.24 21.30 -8.74
CA ARG A 112 7.78 22.40 -9.62
C ARG A 112 8.85 23.47 -9.85
N LEU A 113 9.72 23.76 -8.88
CA LEU A 113 10.87 24.66 -9.09
C LEU A 113 11.86 24.07 -10.09
N LEU A 114 12.23 22.79 -9.93
CA LEU A 114 13.13 22.07 -10.86
C LEU A 114 12.54 21.96 -12.28
N MET A 115 11.21 21.93 -12.38
CA MET A 115 10.54 21.97 -13.68
C MET A 115 10.71 23.32 -14.39
N LYS A 116 10.69 24.43 -13.65
CA LYS A 116 10.73 25.79 -14.19
C LYS A 116 12.14 26.30 -14.45
N ASP A 117 13.12 25.83 -13.67
CA ASP A 117 14.50 26.32 -13.71
C ASP A 117 15.47 25.20 -14.11
N GLU A 118 15.98 25.28 -15.34
CA GLU A 118 16.95 24.31 -15.87
C GLU A 118 18.28 24.33 -15.11
N ALA A 119 18.76 25.51 -14.70
CA ALA A 119 20.03 25.62 -13.99
C ALA A 119 19.93 24.97 -12.61
N LEU A 120 18.82 25.21 -11.90
CA LEU A 120 18.51 24.55 -10.63
C LEU A 120 18.38 23.03 -10.81
N ARG A 121 17.72 22.58 -11.89
CA ARG A 121 17.62 21.15 -12.21
C ARG A 121 18.97 20.49 -12.45
N ARG A 122 19.85 21.11 -13.23
CA ARG A 122 21.22 20.61 -13.49
C ARG A 122 22.06 20.59 -12.20
N ARG A 123 21.89 21.58 -11.32
CA ARG A 123 22.51 21.56 -9.98
C ARG A 123 22.02 20.35 -9.17
N ALA A 124 20.70 20.11 -9.12
CA ALA A 124 20.15 18.98 -8.39
C ALA A 124 20.59 17.61 -8.95
N GLN A 125 20.72 17.47 -10.27
CA GLN A 125 21.24 16.26 -10.94
C GLN A 125 22.69 15.92 -10.54
N THR A 126 23.47 16.92 -10.15
CA THR A 126 24.88 16.76 -9.76
C THR A 126 25.09 16.88 -8.25
N SER A 127 24.00 16.99 -7.48
CA SER A 127 24.05 17.07 -6.02
C SER A 127 24.69 15.81 -5.42
N VAL A 128 25.37 15.96 -4.28
CA VAL A 128 25.89 14.83 -3.50
C VAL A 128 24.76 14.02 -2.86
N GLU A 129 23.60 14.65 -2.66
CA GLU A 129 22.43 14.06 -2.01
C GLU A 129 21.59 13.22 -3.00
N PRO A 130 21.45 11.89 -2.81
CA PRO A 130 20.63 11.04 -3.68
C PRO A 130 19.19 11.51 -3.78
N PHE A 131 18.68 12.13 -2.73
CA PHE A 131 17.34 12.71 -2.68
C PHE A 131 17.13 13.81 -3.74
N GLU A 132 18.08 14.73 -3.89
CA GLU A 132 17.98 15.83 -4.86
C GLU A 132 18.11 15.31 -6.29
N ARG A 133 19.01 14.35 -6.53
CA ARG A 133 19.15 13.68 -7.84
C ARG A 133 17.86 12.95 -8.23
N ALA A 134 17.22 12.26 -7.28
CA ALA A 134 15.93 11.62 -7.49
C ALA A 134 14.83 12.63 -7.84
N LEU A 135 14.72 13.74 -7.10
CA LEU A 135 13.77 14.81 -7.41
C LEU A 135 14.01 15.41 -8.80
N ALA A 136 15.28 15.60 -9.17
CA ALA A 136 15.65 16.14 -10.48
C ALA A 136 15.20 15.22 -11.62
N LEU A 137 15.44 13.91 -11.52
CA LEU A 137 14.98 12.91 -12.49
C LEU A 137 13.44 12.89 -12.60
N LEU A 138 12.73 12.93 -11.48
CA LEU A 138 11.27 12.84 -11.49
C LEU A 138 10.61 14.13 -11.99
N SER A 139 11.22 15.28 -11.73
CA SER A 139 10.72 16.57 -12.23
C SER A 139 10.65 16.61 -13.77
N THR A 140 11.47 15.83 -14.48
CA THR A 140 11.43 15.76 -15.97
C THR A 140 10.31 14.88 -16.51
N ALA A 141 9.54 14.20 -15.66
CA ALA A 141 8.41 13.38 -16.12
C ALA A 141 7.37 14.17 -16.93
N ARG A 142 7.27 15.49 -16.69
CA ARG A 142 6.37 16.42 -17.38
C ARG A 142 7.09 17.36 -18.35
N ILE A 143 8.37 17.13 -18.61
CA ILE A 143 9.23 17.96 -19.47
C ILE A 143 9.91 17.02 -20.47
N PRO A 144 9.18 16.58 -21.51
CA PRO A 144 9.66 15.67 -22.56
C PRO A 144 11.09 15.95 -23.03
N GLU A 145 11.39 17.20 -23.31
CA GLU A 145 12.67 17.70 -23.85
C GLU A 145 13.85 17.53 -22.88
N ALA A 146 13.60 17.39 -21.58
CA ALA A 146 14.63 17.21 -20.56
C ALA A 146 14.87 15.74 -20.18
N GLN A 147 14.04 14.80 -20.66
CA GLN A 147 14.07 13.40 -20.24
C GLN A 147 15.37 12.69 -20.64
N ALA A 148 15.81 12.84 -21.89
CA ALA A 148 17.05 12.21 -22.37
C ALA A 148 18.27 12.68 -21.57
N GLN A 149 18.37 13.98 -21.29
CA GLN A 149 19.44 14.54 -20.46
C GLN A 149 19.39 14.03 -19.02
N ALA A 150 18.20 13.96 -18.42
CA ALA A 150 18.03 13.47 -17.06
C ALA A 150 18.42 11.98 -16.93
N LEU A 151 18.08 11.14 -17.91
CA LEU A 151 18.51 9.75 -17.94
C LEU A 151 20.03 9.62 -18.09
N ALA A 152 20.64 10.41 -18.98
CA ALA A 152 22.09 10.41 -19.17
C ALA A 152 22.85 10.81 -17.89
N ALA A 153 22.29 11.71 -17.07
CA ALA A 153 22.88 12.09 -15.78
C ALA A 153 22.94 10.91 -14.78
N MET A 154 22.05 9.92 -14.90
CA MET A 154 21.98 8.74 -14.03
C MET A 154 23.00 7.65 -14.39
N ARG A 155 23.72 7.79 -15.51
CA ARG A 155 24.65 6.77 -16.03
C ARG A 155 25.75 6.34 -15.05
N LYS A 156 26.12 7.21 -14.10
CA LYS A 156 27.15 6.94 -13.09
C LYS A 156 26.61 7.04 -11.67
N GLU A 157 25.31 6.83 -11.50
CA GLU A 157 24.65 6.98 -10.21
C GLU A 157 25.29 6.07 -9.14
N PRO A 158 25.84 6.59 -8.03
CA PRO A 158 26.40 5.76 -6.97
C PRO A 158 25.35 5.10 -6.07
N ASP A 159 24.16 5.68 -5.92
CA ASP A 159 23.11 5.18 -5.02
C ASP A 159 22.34 4.01 -5.65
N ALA A 160 22.39 2.84 -5.01
CA ALA A 160 21.81 1.61 -5.53
C ALA A 160 20.28 1.69 -5.70
N GLU A 161 19.58 2.27 -4.75
CA GLU A 161 18.12 2.40 -4.83
C GLU A 161 17.72 3.36 -5.97
N LEU A 162 18.47 4.45 -6.14
CA LEU A 162 18.24 5.40 -7.21
C LEU A 162 18.56 4.83 -8.60
N ARG A 163 19.47 3.85 -8.73
CA ARG A 163 19.66 3.10 -9.99
C ARG A 163 18.41 2.31 -10.39
N LEU A 164 17.79 1.60 -9.43
CA LEU A 164 16.53 0.87 -9.68
C LEU A 164 15.43 1.83 -10.15
N TRP A 165 15.36 3.00 -9.55
CA TRP A 165 14.39 4.03 -9.92
C TRP A 165 14.70 4.68 -11.26
N ALA A 166 15.97 4.92 -11.57
CA ALA A 166 16.39 5.45 -12.85
C ALA A 166 16.05 4.49 -14.00
N SER A 167 16.29 3.19 -13.82
CA SER A 167 15.85 2.14 -14.76
C SER A 167 14.33 2.17 -14.97
N ALA A 168 13.57 2.26 -13.87
CA ALA A 168 12.12 2.37 -13.91
C ALA A 168 11.62 3.59 -14.71
N ALA A 169 12.23 4.75 -14.47
CA ALA A 169 11.91 6.00 -15.13
C ALA A 169 12.28 5.93 -16.62
N ALA A 170 13.42 5.32 -16.96
CA ALA A 170 13.88 5.16 -18.33
C ALA A 170 12.88 4.37 -19.18
N THR A 171 12.44 3.19 -18.71
CA THR A 171 11.42 2.39 -19.40
C THR A 171 10.12 3.16 -19.60
N CYS A 172 9.73 3.97 -18.62
CA CYS A 172 8.55 4.79 -18.77
C CYS A 172 8.73 5.92 -19.79
N PHE A 173 9.85 6.63 -19.76
CA PHE A 173 10.14 7.73 -20.68
C PHE A 173 10.26 7.21 -22.12
N VAL A 174 10.90 6.07 -22.34
CA VAL A 174 10.96 5.41 -23.67
C VAL A 174 9.56 5.09 -24.16
N ARG A 175 8.71 4.40 -23.36
CA ARG A 175 7.32 4.10 -23.76
C ARG A 175 6.50 5.36 -24.05
N SER A 176 6.70 6.42 -23.28
CA SER A 176 6.04 7.71 -23.51
C SER A 176 6.53 8.36 -24.81
N ALA A 177 7.84 8.32 -25.06
CA ALA A 177 8.51 8.85 -26.24
C ALA A 177 8.10 8.13 -27.53
N GLU A 178 7.96 6.80 -27.49
CA GLU A 178 7.47 5.99 -28.60
C GLU A 178 6.07 6.41 -29.02
N ARG A 179 5.15 6.58 -28.06
CA ARG A 179 3.75 6.97 -28.35
C ARG A 179 3.63 8.36 -28.96
N ARG A 180 4.55 9.27 -28.62
CA ARG A 180 4.54 10.67 -29.08
C ARG A 180 5.44 10.93 -30.29
N GLY A 181 6.20 9.92 -30.75
CA GLY A 181 7.15 10.06 -31.86
C GLY A 181 8.31 11.00 -31.54
N ASP A 182 8.88 10.90 -30.33
CA ASP A 182 9.91 11.84 -29.86
C ASP A 182 11.26 11.68 -30.60
N PRO A 183 11.90 12.76 -31.07
CA PRO A 183 13.20 12.69 -31.75
C PRO A 183 14.35 12.22 -30.86
N SER A 184 14.20 12.28 -29.52
CA SER A 184 15.20 11.80 -28.57
C SER A 184 15.02 10.32 -28.19
N LEU A 185 14.08 9.60 -28.82
CA LEU A 185 13.77 8.20 -28.51
C LEU A 185 14.99 7.28 -28.53
N ASP A 186 15.83 7.36 -29.56
CA ASP A 186 16.99 6.48 -29.67
C ASP A 186 18.03 6.77 -28.57
N ALA A 187 18.22 8.05 -28.21
CA ALA A 187 19.06 8.42 -27.09
C ALA A 187 18.52 7.86 -25.76
N MET A 188 17.20 7.94 -25.55
CA MET A 188 16.57 7.38 -24.34
C MET A 188 16.66 5.85 -24.28
N ARG A 189 16.57 5.15 -25.41
CA ARG A 189 16.75 3.68 -25.46
C ARG A 189 18.17 3.25 -25.10
N ILE A 190 19.18 4.03 -25.52
CA ILE A 190 20.57 3.79 -25.13
C ILE A 190 20.71 3.92 -23.61
N GLU A 191 20.18 4.98 -23.02
CA GLU A 191 20.24 5.15 -21.56
C GLU A 191 19.38 4.12 -20.81
N GLU A 192 18.22 3.72 -21.32
CA GLU A 192 17.40 2.67 -20.73
C GLU A 192 18.17 1.36 -20.60
N LYS A 193 18.84 0.93 -21.68
CA LYS A 193 19.64 -0.30 -21.66
C LYS A 193 20.77 -0.21 -20.63
N HIS A 194 21.50 0.90 -20.62
CA HIS A 194 22.60 1.11 -19.67
C HIS A 194 22.12 1.14 -18.21
N LEU A 195 20.99 1.81 -17.95
CA LEU A 195 20.39 1.87 -16.61
C LEU A 195 19.77 0.54 -16.18
N ALA A 196 19.29 -0.28 -17.12
CA ALA A 196 18.86 -1.64 -16.83
C ALA A 196 20.05 -2.52 -16.39
N GLU A 197 21.17 -2.46 -17.12
CA GLU A 197 22.40 -3.18 -16.74
C GLU A 197 22.91 -2.72 -15.35
N LEU A 198 22.91 -1.42 -15.07
CA LEU A 198 23.24 -0.89 -13.73
C LEU A 198 22.25 -1.29 -12.63
N ALA A 199 20.99 -1.54 -12.98
CA ALA A 199 19.97 -1.99 -12.04
C ALA A 199 20.10 -3.48 -11.75
N GLU A 200 20.55 -4.30 -12.70
CA GLU A 200 20.91 -5.71 -12.47
C GLU A 200 22.08 -5.83 -11.46
N ASP A 201 23.02 -4.88 -11.48
CA ASP A 201 24.12 -4.81 -10.50
C ASP A 201 23.66 -4.47 -9.07
N VAL A 202 22.46 -3.89 -8.93
CA VAL A 202 21.80 -3.70 -7.63
C VAL A 202 21.18 -5.03 -7.26
N ARG A 203 21.97 -5.87 -6.57
CA ARG A 203 21.60 -7.21 -6.09
C ARG A 203 20.11 -7.32 -5.77
N GLU A 204 19.52 -8.47 -6.11
CA GLU A 204 18.23 -8.91 -5.56
C GLU A 204 18.16 -8.56 -4.07
N PRO A 205 17.01 -8.07 -3.55
CA PRO A 205 16.86 -7.79 -2.12
C PRO A 205 17.43 -8.96 -1.33
N LEU A 206 18.21 -8.71 -0.28
CA LEU A 206 18.78 -9.80 0.50
C LEU A 206 17.62 -10.73 0.91
N ARG A 207 17.68 -12.00 0.50
CA ARG A 207 16.59 -12.95 0.75
C ARG A 207 16.94 -13.82 1.95
N CYS A 208 15.98 -13.97 2.83
CA CYS A 208 15.96 -15.07 3.79
C CYS A 208 14.92 -16.06 3.31
N VAL A 209 15.36 -17.22 2.82
CA VAL A 209 14.48 -18.30 2.39
C VAL A 209 14.24 -19.25 3.56
N GLU A 210 15.33 -19.63 4.24
CA GLU A 210 15.29 -20.55 5.38
C GLU A 210 15.62 -19.85 6.71
N PRO A 211 14.99 -20.21 7.84
CA PRO A 211 15.26 -19.58 9.14
C PRO A 211 16.74 -19.55 9.56
N ALA A 212 17.53 -20.52 9.11
CA ALA A 212 18.97 -20.59 9.37
C ALA A 212 19.79 -19.50 8.65
N GLU A 213 19.24 -18.90 7.60
CA GLU A 213 19.84 -17.79 6.83
C GLU A 213 19.53 -16.43 7.44
N LEU A 214 18.66 -16.38 8.46
CA LEU A 214 18.24 -15.14 9.08
C LEU A 214 19.44 -14.44 9.73
N ALA A 215 19.83 -13.31 9.15
CA ALA A 215 20.95 -12.53 9.64
C ALA A 215 20.68 -12.01 11.06
N GLN A 216 21.55 -12.36 12.01
CA GLN A 216 21.43 -11.90 13.39
C GLN A 216 21.42 -10.38 13.51
N THR A 217 22.16 -9.68 12.64
CA THR A 217 22.18 -8.21 12.56
C THR A 217 20.80 -7.63 12.23
N LEU A 218 20.01 -8.28 11.37
CA LEU A 218 18.64 -7.83 11.08
C LEU A 218 17.74 -7.96 12.32
N VAL A 219 17.85 -9.06 13.05
CA VAL A 219 17.12 -9.28 14.32
C VAL A 219 17.50 -8.22 15.35
N ASP A 220 18.80 -7.91 15.46
CA ASP A 220 19.31 -6.87 16.37
C ASP A 220 18.76 -5.49 16.01
N GLU A 221 18.79 -5.14 14.72
CA GLU A 221 18.25 -3.86 14.22
C GLU A 221 16.73 -3.75 14.40
N LEU A 222 15.98 -4.82 14.14
CA LEU A 222 14.52 -4.86 14.33
C LEU A 222 14.15 -4.74 15.82
N ALA A 223 14.85 -5.47 16.70
CA ALA A 223 14.62 -5.40 18.14
C ALA A 223 14.92 -4.02 18.72
N GLY A 224 15.95 -3.34 18.19
CA GLY A 224 16.33 -1.98 18.56
C GLY A 224 15.53 -0.86 17.89
N GLY A 225 14.56 -1.19 17.02
CA GLY A 225 13.76 -0.20 16.28
C GLY A 225 14.54 0.59 15.22
N MET A 226 15.73 0.13 14.84
CA MET A 226 16.56 0.74 13.79
C MET A 226 16.18 0.23 12.39
N ALA A 227 15.68 -1.01 12.31
CA ALA A 227 15.04 -1.57 11.12
C ALA A 227 13.52 -1.57 11.28
N THR A 228 12.80 -1.56 10.15
CA THR A 228 11.35 -1.64 10.11
C THR A 228 10.90 -2.87 9.34
N ALA A 229 9.92 -3.59 9.85
CA ALA A 229 9.19 -4.59 9.07
C ALA A 229 7.90 -3.96 8.54
N GLY A 230 7.50 -4.27 7.31
CA GLY A 230 6.25 -3.76 6.77
C GLY A 230 6.19 -3.85 5.26
N GLY A 231 5.00 -4.18 4.76
CA GLY A 231 4.79 -4.55 3.36
C GLY A 231 4.89 -6.06 3.18
N TRP A 232 3.94 -6.61 2.43
CA TRP A 232 3.95 -8.00 2.03
C TRP A 232 3.37 -8.11 0.63
N SER A 233 3.82 -9.14 -0.09
CA SER A 233 3.26 -9.52 -1.36
C SER A 233 2.83 -10.98 -1.30
N SER A 234 1.67 -11.28 -1.90
CA SER A 234 1.22 -12.64 -2.04
C SER A 234 0.74 -12.86 -3.47
N SER A 235 1.26 -13.91 -4.08
CA SER A 235 0.71 -14.50 -5.29
C SER A 235 0.04 -15.84 -4.95
N ASN A 236 -0.49 -16.54 -5.95
CA ASN A 236 -0.99 -17.89 -5.73
C ASN A 236 0.14 -18.87 -5.31
N ASP A 237 1.40 -18.57 -5.62
CA ASP A 237 2.53 -19.48 -5.43
C ASP A 237 3.59 -18.98 -4.45
N SER A 238 3.60 -17.70 -4.12
CA SER A 238 4.59 -17.08 -3.24
C SER A 238 3.95 -16.16 -2.21
N PHE A 239 4.60 -16.05 -1.05
CA PHE A 239 4.33 -15.04 -0.04
C PHE A 239 5.68 -14.51 0.42
N GLU A 240 5.87 -13.19 0.37
CA GLU A 240 7.09 -12.52 0.79
C GLU A 240 6.75 -11.33 1.66
N LEU A 241 7.54 -11.12 2.72
CA LEU A 241 7.39 -10.02 3.66
C LEU A 241 8.65 -9.16 3.61
N ASP A 242 8.45 -7.85 3.55
CA ASP A 242 9.56 -6.91 3.40
C ASP A 242 10.02 -6.38 4.77
N ALA A 243 11.34 -6.40 4.98
CA ALA A 243 12.00 -5.67 6.05
C ALA A 243 12.99 -4.67 5.45
N LYS A 244 13.13 -3.51 6.10
CA LYS A 244 14.09 -2.47 5.73
C LYS A 244 15.06 -2.29 6.88
N ARG A 245 16.34 -2.54 6.62
CA ARG A 245 17.44 -2.38 7.57
C ARG A 245 17.71 -0.92 7.88
N ALA A 246 18.50 -0.68 8.93
CA ALA A 246 18.88 0.67 9.35
C ALA A 246 19.63 1.46 8.25
N ASN A 247 20.40 0.75 7.42
CA ASN A 247 21.12 1.31 6.28
C ASN A 247 20.24 1.53 5.02
N GLY A 248 18.94 1.22 5.12
CA GLY A 248 17.98 1.34 4.01
C GLY A 248 17.90 0.11 3.10
N GLU A 249 18.73 -0.92 3.29
CA GLU A 249 18.68 -2.16 2.50
C GLU A 249 17.35 -2.89 2.73
N LYS A 250 16.74 -3.35 1.64
CA LYS A 250 15.54 -4.20 1.70
C LYS A 250 15.94 -5.66 1.81
N VAL A 251 15.26 -6.35 2.71
CA VAL A 251 15.37 -7.79 2.94
C VAL A 251 14.00 -8.41 2.68
N SER A 252 13.92 -9.35 1.76
CA SER A 252 12.70 -10.15 1.55
C SER A 252 12.77 -11.40 2.42
N LEU A 253 11.73 -11.59 3.23
CA LEU A 253 11.60 -12.69 4.17
C LEU A 253 10.55 -13.67 3.65
N SER A 254 10.91 -14.95 3.54
CA SER A 254 9.94 -16.04 3.41
C SER A 254 9.03 -16.10 4.64
N PRO A 255 7.87 -16.80 4.57
CA PRO A 255 6.99 -16.98 5.72
C PRO A 255 7.70 -17.59 6.94
N ALA A 256 8.61 -18.54 6.71
CA ALA A 256 9.37 -19.18 7.77
C ALA A 256 10.39 -18.22 8.40
N CYS A 257 11.10 -17.44 7.58
CA CYS A 257 12.03 -16.42 8.05
C CYS A 257 11.34 -15.28 8.82
N ALA A 258 10.20 -14.81 8.33
CA ALA A 258 9.42 -13.76 9.01
C ALA A 258 8.94 -14.22 10.39
N LEU A 259 8.44 -15.46 10.50
CA LEU A 259 8.04 -16.02 11.80
C LEU A 259 9.24 -16.23 12.73
N ALA A 260 10.38 -16.70 12.21
CA ALA A 260 11.61 -16.84 12.99
C ALA A 260 12.15 -15.49 13.47
N ALA A 261 12.11 -14.46 12.63
CA ALA A 261 12.47 -13.09 13.01
C ALA A 261 11.54 -12.55 14.09
N TYR A 262 10.23 -12.79 13.98
CA TYR A 262 9.26 -12.44 15.02
C TYR A 262 9.61 -13.11 16.35
N ASP A 263 9.84 -14.42 16.37
CA ASP A 263 10.16 -15.17 17.59
C ASP A 263 11.48 -14.66 18.23
N ALA A 264 12.49 -14.36 17.42
CA ALA A 264 13.78 -13.85 17.89
C ALA A 264 13.70 -12.42 18.46
N VAL A 265 12.87 -11.56 17.86
CA VAL A 265 12.64 -10.18 18.33
C VAL A 265 11.72 -10.17 19.57
N ALA A 266 10.70 -11.02 19.60
CA ALA A 266 9.80 -11.21 20.75
C ALA A 266 10.54 -11.74 21.99
N ALA A 267 11.53 -12.62 21.81
CA ALA A 267 12.40 -13.07 22.89
C ALA A 267 13.18 -11.93 23.56
N ARG A 268 13.30 -10.77 22.90
CA ARG A 268 13.96 -9.56 23.41
C ARG A 268 12.98 -8.51 23.93
N GLY A 269 11.69 -8.85 24.01
CA GLY A 269 10.64 -7.98 24.53
C GLY A 269 10.06 -7.01 23.51
N THR A 270 10.42 -7.13 22.23
CA THR A 270 9.88 -6.30 21.14
C THR A 270 8.88 -7.12 20.34
N TYR A 271 7.63 -6.65 20.21
CA TYR A 271 6.55 -7.38 19.54
C TYR A 271 6.14 -6.61 18.29
N LEU A 272 6.61 -7.08 17.14
CA LEU A 272 6.36 -6.44 15.83
C LEU A 272 5.21 -7.16 15.13
N GLU A 273 4.00 -6.59 15.16
CA GLU A 273 2.84 -7.22 14.53
C GLU A 273 3.03 -7.42 13.02
N ASP A 274 3.79 -6.53 12.38
CA ASP A 274 4.01 -6.52 10.93
C ASP A 274 4.74 -7.76 10.43
N LEU A 275 5.48 -8.50 11.28
CA LEU A 275 6.16 -9.75 10.93
C LEU A 275 5.26 -10.99 11.01
N VAL A 276 4.20 -10.94 11.84
CA VAL A 276 3.41 -12.14 12.19
C VAL A 276 1.96 -12.07 11.71
N MET A 277 1.34 -10.89 11.75
CA MET A 277 -0.06 -10.73 11.38
C MET A 277 -0.33 -11.06 9.92
N PRO A 278 0.46 -10.59 8.93
CA PRO A 278 0.24 -10.94 7.52
C PRO A 278 0.29 -12.46 7.28
N LEU A 279 1.17 -13.17 8.00
CA LEU A 279 1.27 -14.62 7.93
C LEU A 279 0.01 -15.29 8.51
N ALA A 280 -0.49 -14.79 9.64
CA ALA A 280 -1.68 -15.34 10.28
C ALA A 280 -2.96 -15.12 9.45
N THR A 281 -3.09 -13.98 8.76
CA THR A 281 -4.34 -13.54 8.13
C THR A 281 -4.40 -13.74 6.62
N HIS A 282 -3.26 -13.70 5.92
CA HIS A 282 -3.19 -13.68 4.45
C HIS A 282 -2.41 -14.83 3.80
N LEU A 283 -1.65 -15.62 4.55
CA LEU A 283 -0.89 -16.74 4.00
C LEU A 283 -1.82 -17.84 3.45
N ARG A 284 -1.75 -18.11 2.15
CA ARG A 284 -2.62 -19.09 1.47
C ARG A 284 -2.07 -20.51 1.48
N LYS A 285 -0.76 -20.65 1.21
CA LYS A 285 -0.02 -21.93 1.20
C LYS A 285 0.81 -22.05 2.47
N GLY A 286 0.87 -23.25 3.05
CA GLY A 286 1.56 -23.49 4.33
C GLY A 286 0.66 -23.23 5.55
N GLN A 287 -0.42 -23.99 5.67
CA GLN A 287 -1.40 -23.83 6.76
C GLN A 287 -0.78 -24.01 8.16
N ASP A 288 0.23 -24.87 8.30
CA ASP A 288 0.93 -25.05 9.57
C ASP A 288 1.65 -23.77 10.02
N LEU A 289 2.32 -23.07 9.10
CA LEU A 289 2.96 -21.78 9.37
C LEU A 289 1.92 -20.71 9.68
N ARG A 290 0.79 -20.68 8.96
CA ARG A 290 -0.30 -19.74 9.24
C ARG A 290 -0.88 -19.96 10.64
N LYS A 291 -1.15 -21.22 11.00
CA LYS A 291 -1.65 -21.58 12.33
C LYS A 291 -0.64 -21.22 13.40
N ALA A 292 0.63 -21.53 13.18
CA ALA A 292 1.72 -21.17 14.06
C ALA A 292 1.75 -19.65 14.28
N ALA A 293 1.78 -18.84 13.22
CA ALA A 293 1.74 -17.38 13.30
C ALA A 293 0.52 -16.86 14.07
N GLY A 294 -0.67 -17.40 13.81
CA GLY A 294 -1.89 -17.05 14.53
C GLY A 294 -1.81 -17.33 16.04
N GLU A 295 -1.24 -18.47 16.44
CA GLU A 295 -1.02 -18.80 17.85
C GLU A 295 -0.02 -17.85 18.54
N ARG A 296 1.07 -17.47 17.85
CA ARG A 296 2.05 -16.49 18.38
C ARG A 296 1.39 -15.12 18.54
N ALA A 297 0.74 -14.63 17.49
CA ALA A 297 0.07 -13.34 17.50
C ALA A 297 -1.01 -13.27 18.60
N ALA A 298 -1.86 -14.30 18.73
CA ALA A 298 -2.90 -14.36 19.75
C ALA A 298 -2.36 -14.36 21.19
N ARG A 299 -1.26 -15.09 21.44
CA ARG A 299 -0.59 -15.13 22.75
C ARG A 299 -0.03 -13.76 23.15
N ASP A 300 0.53 -13.04 22.18
CA ASP A 300 1.28 -11.81 22.43
C ASP A 300 0.42 -10.53 22.35
N LEU A 301 -0.88 -10.66 22.05
CA LEU A 301 -1.85 -9.56 22.04
C LEU A 301 -1.80 -8.66 23.30
N LYS A 302 -1.46 -9.23 24.46
CA LYS A 302 -1.37 -8.50 25.74
C LYS A 302 -0.31 -7.39 25.76
N HIS A 303 0.66 -7.42 24.84
CA HIS A 303 1.76 -6.45 24.76
C HIS A 303 1.39 -5.18 23.99
N TYR A 304 0.23 -5.14 23.33
CA TYR A 304 -0.24 -3.98 22.58
C TYR A 304 -1.22 -3.13 23.39
N ALA A 305 -1.25 -1.83 23.10
CA ALA A 305 -2.23 -0.90 23.66
C ALA A 305 -3.67 -1.34 23.34
N GLU A 306 -4.62 -1.06 24.23
CA GLU A 306 -5.98 -1.62 24.20
C GLU A 306 -6.67 -1.53 22.84
N ILE A 307 -6.63 -0.37 22.18
CA ILE A 307 -7.27 -0.15 20.88
C ILE A 307 -6.63 -1.04 19.82
N ARG A 308 -5.30 -1.01 19.70
CA ARG A 308 -4.55 -1.84 18.73
C ARG A 308 -4.74 -3.31 19.02
N ARG A 309 -4.68 -3.72 20.29
CA ARG A 309 -4.94 -5.09 20.74
C ARG A 309 -6.32 -5.57 20.32
N ASN A 310 -7.36 -4.76 20.50
CA ASN A 310 -8.73 -5.12 20.12
C ASN A 310 -8.86 -5.33 18.60
N HIS A 311 -8.24 -4.46 17.81
CA HIS A 311 -8.21 -4.59 16.36
C HIS A 311 -7.45 -5.85 15.88
N LEU A 312 -6.24 -6.10 16.42
CA LEU A 312 -5.47 -7.30 16.09
C LEU A 312 -6.20 -8.58 16.52
N ALA A 313 -6.86 -8.56 17.68
CA ALA A 313 -7.72 -9.65 18.13
C ALA A 313 -8.87 -9.90 17.16
N ALA A 314 -9.50 -8.83 16.65
CA ALA A 314 -10.58 -8.94 15.66
C ALA A 314 -10.09 -9.58 14.35
N GLU A 315 -8.95 -9.13 13.82
CA GLU A 315 -8.34 -9.71 12.63
C GLU A 315 -8.05 -11.21 12.78
N LEU A 316 -7.48 -11.62 13.92
CA LEU A 316 -7.16 -13.02 14.20
C LEU A 316 -8.42 -13.88 14.32
N VAL A 317 -9.44 -13.42 15.04
CA VAL A 317 -10.74 -14.11 15.14
C VAL A 317 -11.41 -14.24 13.77
N ASN A 318 -11.38 -13.19 12.96
CA ASN A 318 -11.97 -13.19 11.62
C ASN A 318 -11.18 -14.06 10.63
N ALA A 319 -9.88 -14.22 10.86
CA ALA A 319 -9.01 -15.16 10.16
C ALA A 319 -9.19 -16.62 10.60
N GLY A 320 -10.02 -16.89 11.63
CA GLY A 320 -10.35 -18.24 12.10
C GLY A 320 -9.46 -18.75 13.24
N HIS A 321 -8.62 -17.89 13.83
CA HIS A 321 -7.77 -18.27 14.96
C HIS A 321 -8.53 -18.19 16.28
N THR A 322 -8.14 -19.03 17.23
CA THR A 322 -8.70 -18.98 18.59
C THR A 322 -8.00 -17.87 19.38
N VAL A 323 -8.75 -16.87 19.83
CA VAL A 323 -8.25 -15.73 20.59
C VAL A 323 -8.99 -15.63 21.92
N SER A 324 -8.25 -15.59 23.03
CA SER A 324 -8.81 -15.48 24.39
C SER A 324 -9.30 -14.07 24.73
N THR A 325 -8.72 -13.05 24.09
CA THR A 325 -9.16 -11.67 24.22
C THR A 325 -10.55 -11.51 23.63
N LYS A 326 -11.52 -11.10 24.45
CA LYS A 326 -12.87 -10.78 23.97
C LYS A 326 -12.84 -9.47 23.18
N VAL A 327 -13.24 -9.54 21.92
CA VAL A 327 -13.33 -8.36 21.05
C VAL A 327 -14.53 -7.52 21.47
N THR A 328 -14.24 -6.26 21.74
CA THR A 328 -15.23 -5.23 22.04
C THR A 328 -15.55 -4.46 20.78
N TRP A 329 -16.81 -4.04 20.65
CA TRP A 329 -17.28 -3.26 19.52
C TRP A 329 -17.98 -1.99 20.01
N LYS A 330 -17.79 -0.88 19.29
CA LYS A 330 -18.57 0.35 19.45
C LYS A 330 -18.85 0.97 18.08
N GLU A 331 -20.04 1.51 17.90
CA GLU A 331 -20.52 2.07 16.64
C GLU A 331 -19.69 3.27 16.15
N ASP A 332 -19.16 4.07 17.09
CA ASP A 332 -18.40 5.30 16.83
C ASP A 332 -16.91 5.09 16.50
N ARG A 333 -16.38 3.85 16.51
CA ARG A 333 -14.96 3.54 16.25
C ARG A 333 -14.53 3.61 14.77
N GLY A 334 -15.36 4.17 13.90
CA GLY A 334 -15.01 4.45 12.50
C GLY A 334 -14.70 3.18 11.69
N PHE A 335 -13.60 3.19 10.91
CA PHE A 335 -13.27 2.15 9.92
C PHE A 335 -13.13 0.74 10.51
N HIS A 336 -12.61 0.60 11.74
CA HIS A 336 -12.40 -0.71 12.40
C HIS A 336 -13.66 -1.34 12.99
N SER A 337 -14.74 -0.55 13.10
CA SER A 337 -16.02 -0.96 13.72
C SER A 337 -16.58 -2.25 13.11
N ARG A 338 -16.32 -2.50 11.83
CA ARG A 338 -16.85 -3.66 11.12
C ARG A 338 -16.16 -4.97 11.49
N ASP A 339 -14.83 -5.01 11.42
CA ASP A 339 -14.04 -6.20 11.76
C ASP A 339 -14.22 -6.56 13.23
N GLU A 340 -14.29 -5.55 14.10
CA GLU A 340 -14.56 -5.72 15.53
C GLU A 340 -15.96 -6.30 15.79
N LEU A 341 -16.99 -5.83 15.06
CA LEU A 341 -18.34 -6.36 15.19
C LEU A 341 -18.42 -7.82 14.74
N GLU A 342 -17.80 -8.17 13.61
CA GLU A 342 -17.75 -9.55 13.13
C GLU A 342 -17.07 -10.48 14.13
N ALA A 343 -15.90 -10.07 14.64
CA ALA A 343 -15.15 -10.87 15.59
C ALA A 343 -15.90 -11.01 16.93
N ALA A 344 -16.54 -9.94 17.40
CA ALA A 344 -17.37 -9.97 18.60
C ALA A 344 -18.57 -10.94 18.44
N LEU A 345 -19.21 -10.96 17.27
CA LEU A 345 -20.26 -11.92 16.94
C LEU A 345 -19.75 -13.36 16.95
N ARG A 346 -18.60 -13.63 16.33
CA ARG A 346 -17.97 -14.97 16.30
C ARG A 346 -17.64 -15.49 17.70
N GLN A 347 -17.30 -14.59 18.62
CA GLN A 347 -17.07 -14.92 20.04
C GLN A 347 -18.36 -14.98 20.87
N GLY A 348 -19.53 -14.76 20.27
CA GLY A 348 -20.84 -14.86 20.94
C GLY A 348 -21.20 -13.66 21.81
N ASN A 349 -20.68 -12.46 21.50
CA ASN A 349 -21.02 -11.25 22.26
C ASN A 349 -22.52 -10.87 22.03
N PRO A 350 -23.34 -10.79 23.10
CA PRO A 350 -24.78 -10.51 22.97
C PRO A 350 -25.08 -9.11 22.44
N ASP A 351 -24.24 -8.11 22.73
CA ASP A 351 -24.46 -6.73 22.30
C ASP A 351 -24.20 -6.56 20.79
N ALA A 352 -23.25 -7.33 20.26
CA ALA A 352 -22.94 -7.40 18.84
C ALA A 352 -24.13 -7.95 18.03
N LYS A 353 -24.86 -8.92 18.59
CA LYS A 353 -26.07 -9.48 17.98
C LYS A 353 -27.17 -8.43 17.83
N ALA A 354 -27.45 -7.67 18.89
CA ALA A 354 -28.46 -6.60 18.86
C ALA A 354 -28.07 -5.43 17.93
N ALA A 355 -26.77 -5.21 17.71
CA ALA A 355 -26.29 -4.25 16.74
C ALA A 355 -26.50 -4.72 15.28
N LEU A 356 -26.17 -5.99 14.99
CA LEU A 356 -26.37 -6.59 13.67
C LEU A 356 -27.85 -6.60 13.25
N ASP A 357 -28.75 -6.98 14.16
CA ASP A 357 -30.20 -6.99 13.90
C ASP A 357 -30.75 -5.60 13.54
N ARG A 358 -30.10 -4.52 13.98
CA ARG A 358 -30.44 -3.12 13.63
C ARG A 358 -29.82 -2.67 12.30
N MET A 359 -28.67 -3.21 11.91
CA MET A 359 -27.92 -2.80 10.71
C MET A 359 -28.29 -3.57 9.44
N MET A 360 -29.19 -4.57 9.53
CA MET A 360 -29.70 -5.30 8.39
C MET A 360 -30.68 -4.48 7.53
N PHE A 361 -30.13 -3.66 6.62
CA PHE A 361 -30.87 -3.14 5.48
C PHE A 361 -30.04 -3.21 4.21
N CYS A 362 -30.56 -3.90 3.19
CA CYS A 362 -30.08 -3.77 1.82
C CYS A 362 -30.30 -2.32 1.37
N ARG A 363 -29.23 -1.59 1.05
CA ARG A 363 -29.32 -0.36 0.24
C ARG A 363 -28.47 -0.50 -1.02
N SER A 364 -29.07 -0.02 -2.09
CA SER A 364 -28.81 -0.36 -3.49
C SER A 364 -27.74 0.50 -4.17
N LYS A 365 -26.66 0.88 -3.47
CA LYS A 365 -25.59 1.67 -4.09
C LYS A 365 -24.20 1.19 -3.67
N ILE A 366 -23.36 1.03 -4.69
CA ILE A 366 -21.92 0.81 -4.60
C ILE A 366 -21.33 1.82 -3.59
N GLY A 367 -20.63 1.30 -2.56
CA GLY A 367 -19.82 2.11 -1.65
C GLY A 367 -20.37 2.33 -0.24
N GLU A 368 -21.58 1.89 0.11
CA GLU A 368 -22.10 2.02 1.47
C GLU A 368 -22.77 0.72 1.94
N ASN A 369 -22.15 0.08 2.95
CA ASN A 369 -22.56 -1.13 3.69
C ASN A 369 -21.97 -2.46 3.21
N GLU A 370 -20.87 -2.87 3.87
CA GLU A 370 -20.27 -4.20 3.79
C GLU A 370 -20.23 -4.81 5.21
N LEU A 371 -21.36 -4.93 5.88
CA LEU A 371 -21.43 -5.84 7.03
C LEU A 371 -21.34 -7.26 6.48
N SER A 372 -20.12 -7.80 6.49
CA SER A 372 -19.89 -9.17 6.07
C SER A 372 -20.73 -10.05 6.98
N LEU A 373 -21.69 -10.80 6.40
CA LEU A 373 -22.67 -11.67 7.06
C LEU A 373 -22.01 -12.89 7.77
N LEU A 374 -20.73 -12.76 8.09
CA LEU A 374 -19.81 -13.79 8.49
C LEU A 374 -19.91 -14.17 9.96
N GLY A 375 -20.54 -13.32 10.78
CA GLY A 375 -20.77 -13.54 12.21
C GLY A 375 -22.12 -14.17 12.56
N TYR A 376 -22.89 -14.71 11.61
CA TYR A 376 -24.24 -15.17 11.92
C TYR A 376 -24.25 -16.45 12.78
N LEU A 377 -24.81 -16.30 13.99
CA LEU A 377 -25.17 -17.39 14.90
C LEU A 377 -26.00 -18.46 14.17
N GLY A 378 -25.77 -19.73 14.54
CA GLY A 378 -26.43 -20.95 14.04
C GLY A 378 -27.94 -21.04 14.26
N THR A 379 -28.70 -20.02 13.87
CA THR A 379 -30.15 -19.92 14.06
C THR A 379 -30.87 -20.07 12.72
N LYS A 380 -32.10 -20.61 12.76
CA LYS A 380 -32.94 -20.74 11.56
C LYS A 380 -33.22 -19.38 10.90
N GLN A 381 -33.41 -18.33 11.70
CA GLN A 381 -33.66 -16.98 11.21
C GLN A 381 -32.46 -16.42 10.42
N ALA A 382 -31.24 -16.66 10.89
CA ALA A 382 -30.02 -16.28 10.18
C ALA A 382 -29.92 -16.94 8.80
N ALA A 383 -30.26 -18.23 8.72
CA ALA A 383 -30.27 -18.97 7.46
C ALA A 383 -31.32 -18.41 6.48
N GLU A 384 -32.52 -18.08 6.95
CA GLU A 384 -33.55 -17.44 6.12
C GLU A 384 -33.13 -16.05 5.64
N THR A 385 -32.48 -15.27 6.48
CA THR A 385 -31.94 -13.96 6.10
C THR A 385 -30.85 -14.10 5.05
N ALA A 386 -29.84 -14.94 5.28
CA ALA A 386 -28.75 -15.14 4.33
C ALA A 386 -29.28 -15.65 2.98
N TYR A 387 -30.27 -16.55 3.01
CA TYR A 387 -30.99 -17.00 1.82
C TYR A 387 -31.70 -15.85 1.10
N GLY A 388 -32.42 -15.00 1.83
CA GLY A 388 -33.09 -13.83 1.29
C GLY A 388 -32.13 -12.82 0.64
N ILE A 389 -30.94 -12.63 1.22
CA ILE A 389 -29.89 -11.76 0.67
C ILE A 389 -29.29 -12.39 -0.59
N ALA A 390 -28.94 -13.68 -0.55
CA ALA A 390 -28.39 -14.40 -1.71
C ALA A 390 -29.33 -14.38 -2.93
N GLN A 391 -30.65 -14.34 -2.71
CA GLN A 391 -31.63 -14.23 -3.79
C GLN A 391 -31.75 -12.81 -4.38
N ARG A 392 -31.69 -11.77 -3.54
CA ARG A 392 -32.09 -10.40 -3.91
C ARG A 392 -30.92 -9.47 -4.20
N CYS A 393 -29.72 -9.82 -3.76
CA CYS A 393 -28.54 -8.95 -3.79
C CYS A 393 -27.39 -9.62 -4.53
N PRO A 394 -27.25 -9.40 -5.86
CA PRO A 394 -26.16 -9.98 -6.66
C PRO A 394 -24.77 -9.66 -6.11
N ASP A 395 -24.56 -8.44 -5.62
CA ASP A 395 -23.26 -7.94 -5.14
C ASP A 395 -22.86 -8.55 -3.78
N SER A 396 -23.83 -8.94 -2.95
CA SER A 396 -23.61 -9.55 -1.63
C SER A 396 -23.78 -11.08 -1.65
N MET A 397 -23.98 -11.67 -2.83
CA MET A 397 -24.30 -13.09 -2.99
C MET A 397 -23.18 -14.00 -2.46
N ALA A 398 -21.92 -13.62 -2.67
CA ALA A 398 -20.77 -14.42 -2.21
C ALA A 398 -20.70 -14.48 -0.68
N ALA A 399 -20.84 -13.33 0.01
CA ALA A 399 -20.88 -13.27 1.47
C ALA A 399 -22.10 -14.02 2.05
N ALA A 400 -23.28 -13.86 1.44
CA ALA A 400 -24.49 -14.57 1.86
C ALA A 400 -24.37 -16.09 1.65
N THR A 401 -23.75 -16.52 0.55
CA THR A 401 -23.46 -17.94 0.29
C THR A 401 -22.46 -18.48 1.31
N ALA A 402 -21.41 -17.73 1.65
CA ALA A 402 -20.46 -18.10 2.69
C ALA A 402 -21.14 -18.30 4.05
N ALA A 403 -22.08 -17.42 4.41
CA ALA A 403 -22.88 -17.56 5.62
C ALA A 403 -23.74 -18.85 5.60
N LEU A 404 -24.43 -19.14 4.49
CA LEU A 404 -25.21 -20.37 4.33
C LEU A 404 -24.33 -21.64 4.44
N VAL A 405 -23.12 -21.61 3.88
CA VAL A 405 -22.13 -22.71 3.99
C VAL A 405 -21.77 -22.94 5.47
N ARG A 406 -21.43 -21.88 6.22
CA ARG A 406 -21.11 -21.99 7.66
C ARG A 406 -22.27 -22.54 8.48
N LEU A 407 -23.49 -22.10 8.18
CA LEU A 407 -24.71 -22.58 8.83
C LEU A 407 -25.07 -24.01 8.44
N LYS A 408 -24.30 -24.65 7.54
CA LYS A 408 -24.57 -25.97 6.95
C LYS A 408 -25.96 -26.04 6.32
N ASP A 409 -26.46 -24.91 5.81
CA ASP A 409 -27.76 -24.86 5.15
C ASP A 409 -27.64 -25.48 3.76
N PRO A 410 -28.47 -26.50 3.42
CA PRO A 410 -28.37 -27.20 2.14
C PRO A 410 -28.69 -26.31 0.94
N ARG A 411 -29.31 -25.13 1.14
CA ARG A 411 -29.61 -24.17 0.07
C ARG A 411 -28.36 -23.42 -0.41
N ALA A 412 -27.25 -23.46 0.34
CA ALA A 412 -25.96 -22.89 -0.10
C ALA A 412 -25.54 -23.40 -1.49
N SER A 413 -25.84 -24.67 -1.81
CA SER A 413 -25.51 -25.28 -3.10
C SER A 413 -26.15 -24.56 -4.30
N GLN A 414 -27.29 -23.88 -4.11
CA GLN A 414 -27.98 -23.18 -5.20
C GLN A 414 -27.21 -21.95 -5.68
N PHE A 415 -26.52 -21.27 -4.76
CA PHE A 415 -25.83 -20.01 -5.04
C PHE A 415 -24.33 -20.18 -5.30
N LEU A 416 -23.74 -21.32 -4.88
CA LEU A 416 -22.31 -21.60 -5.01
C LEU A 416 -21.74 -21.37 -6.42
N PRO A 417 -22.37 -21.82 -7.54
CA PRO A 417 -21.83 -21.58 -8.88
C PRO A 417 -21.70 -20.08 -9.21
N LYS A 418 -22.75 -19.31 -8.95
CA LYS A 418 -22.78 -17.86 -9.22
C LYS A 418 -21.89 -17.07 -8.27
N ALA A 419 -21.77 -17.51 -7.01
CA ALA A 419 -20.86 -16.93 -6.03
C ALA A 419 -19.38 -17.09 -6.44
N LEU A 420 -19.05 -18.16 -7.16
CA LEU A 420 -17.70 -18.37 -7.71
C LEU A 420 -17.43 -17.51 -8.97
N GLU A 421 -18.46 -17.20 -9.76
CA GLU A 421 -18.38 -16.37 -10.96
C GLU A 421 -18.21 -14.87 -10.65
N ASN A 422 -18.89 -14.36 -9.62
CA ASN A 422 -18.75 -12.98 -9.14
C ASN A 422 -17.48 -12.81 -8.28
N TRP A 423 -16.33 -12.82 -8.94
CA TRP A 423 -15.01 -12.76 -8.32
C TRP A 423 -14.66 -11.33 -7.85
N GLY A 424 -15.19 -10.92 -6.70
CA GLY A 424 -14.98 -9.62 -6.06
C GLY A 424 -14.47 -9.70 -4.60
N PHE A 425 -14.82 -8.69 -3.79
CA PHE A 425 -14.27 -8.44 -2.45
C PHE A 425 -14.55 -9.54 -1.39
N ASP A 426 -15.63 -10.33 -1.53
CA ASP A 426 -16.08 -11.29 -0.50
C ASP A 426 -15.69 -12.77 -0.75
N GLN A 427 -14.79 -13.06 -1.69
CA GLN A 427 -14.39 -14.44 -2.00
C GLN A 427 -13.59 -15.14 -0.89
N GLU A 428 -12.80 -14.37 -0.14
CA GLU A 428 -12.01 -14.89 0.98
C GLU A 428 -12.92 -15.44 2.09
N ALA A 429 -14.09 -14.82 2.29
CA ALA A 429 -15.12 -15.32 3.18
C ALA A 429 -15.67 -16.68 2.75
N LEU A 430 -15.95 -16.86 1.46
CA LEU A 430 -16.44 -18.12 0.91
C LEU A 430 -15.40 -19.23 1.05
N ARG A 431 -14.12 -18.94 0.74
CA ARG A 431 -13.00 -19.87 0.95
C ARG A 431 -12.92 -20.35 2.39
N ARG A 432 -12.93 -19.42 3.34
CA ARG A 432 -12.90 -19.73 4.78
C ARG A 432 -14.11 -20.57 5.21
N SER A 433 -15.31 -20.18 4.79
CA SER A 433 -16.53 -20.93 5.13
C SER A 433 -16.50 -22.38 4.65
N LEU A 434 -15.92 -22.63 3.47
CA LEU A 434 -15.79 -23.98 2.91
C LEU A 434 -14.77 -24.83 3.66
N VAL A 435 -13.72 -24.24 4.23
CA VAL A 435 -12.78 -24.95 5.12
C VAL A 435 -13.43 -25.25 6.47
N GLU A 436 -14.11 -24.28 7.07
CA GLU A 436 -14.72 -24.40 8.39
C GLU A 436 -15.91 -25.36 8.43
N ALA A 437 -16.75 -25.34 7.38
CA ALA A 437 -18.03 -26.06 7.35
C ALA A 437 -18.19 -26.92 6.09
N TYR A 438 -17.10 -27.53 5.63
CA TYR A 438 -17.11 -28.44 4.48
C TYR A 438 -18.17 -29.53 4.59
N THR A 439 -18.83 -29.84 3.47
CA THR A 439 -19.71 -31.00 3.33
C THR A 439 -19.40 -31.74 2.03
N SER A 440 -19.61 -33.06 2.01
CA SER A 440 -19.38 -33.89 0.82
C SER A 440 -20.18 -33.44 -0.40
N LYS A 441 -21.39 -32.91 -0.19
CA LYS A 441 -22.26 -32.38 -1.25
C LYS A 441 -21.68 -31.13 -1.91
N LEU A 442 -21.16 -30.18 -1.12
CA LEU A 442 -20.48 -28.99 -1.64
C LEU A 442 -19.19 -29.38 -2.38
N GLY A 443 -18.44 -30.35 -1.84
CA GLY A 443 -17.25 -30.87 -2.48
C GLY A 443 -17.51 -31.54 -3.83
N GLN A 444 -18.59 -32.32 -3.95
CA GLN A 444 -18.98 -32.91 -5.23
C GLN A 444 -19.34 -31.83 -6.25
N GLN A 445 -20.11 -30.83 -5.83
CA GLN A 445 -20.50 -29.73 -6.71
C GLN A 445 -19.30 -28.90 -7.21
N LEU A 446 -18.29 -28.66 -6.36
CA LEU A 446 -17.05 -28.00 -6.78
C LEU A 446 -16.30 -28.83 -7.84
N ARG A 447 -16.21 -30.15 -7.66
CA ARG A 447 -15.60 -31.05 -8.67
C ARG A 447 -16.40 -31.09 -9.97
N ASP A 448 -17.72 -31.07 -9.90
CA ASP A 448 -18.57 -31.02 -11.09
C ASP A 448 -18.41 -29.70 -11.85
N LEU A 449 -18.19 -28.58 -11.15
CA LEU A 449 -17.90 -27.27 -11.76
C LEU A 449 -16.50 -27.23 -12.37
N GLU A 450 -15.50 -27.79 -11.68
CA GLU A 450 -14.14 -27.96 -12.21
C GLU A 450 -14.15 -28.78 -13.50
N ALA A 451 -14.86 -29.91 -13.51
CA ALA A 451 -15.01 -30.77 -14.70
C ALA A 451 -15.70 -30.06 -15.88
N LYS A 452 -16.51 -29.03 -15.61
CA LYS A 452 -17.14 -28.16 -16.61
C LYS A 452 -16.24 -26.99 -17.06
N GLY A 453 -14.99 -26.96 -16.61
CA GLY A 453 -14.02 -25.94 -17.02
C GLY A 453 -14.09 -24.64 -16.22
N ASN A 454 -14.73 -24.62 -15.04
CA ASN A 454 -14.76 -23.43 -14.19
C ASN A 454 -13.41 -23.29 -13.44
N ASP A 455 -12.56 -22.36 -13.89
CA ASP A 455 -11.23 -22.12 -13.31
C ASP A 455 -11.29 -21.74 -11.82
N LYS A 456 -12.38 -21.09 -11.41
CA LYS A 456 -12.60 -20.64 -10.02
C LYS A 456 -12.94 -21.80 -9.09
N ALA A 457 -13.69 -22.77 -9.60
CA ALA A 457 -13.91 -24.04 -8.93
C ALA A 457 -12.61 -24.85 -8.84
N ARG A 458 -11.78 -24.86 -9.90
CA ARG A 458 -10.46 -25.51 -9.89
C ARG A 458 -9.56 -24.95 -8.79
N ASP A 459 -9.45 -23.62 -8.69
CA ASP A 459 -8.69 -22.95 -7.63
C ASP A 459 -9.19 -23.33 -6.23
N MET A 460 -10.52 -23.41 -6.06
CA MET A 460 -11.14 -23.78 -4.78
C MET A 460 -10.91 -25.24 -4.42
N VAL A 461 -11.00 -26.16 -5.39
CA VAL A 461 -10.72 -27.58 -5.18
C VAL A 461 -9.26 -27.78 -4.76
N ALA A 462 -8.31 -27.15 -5.46
CA ALA A 462 -6.90 -27.18 -5.10
C ALA A 462 -6.69 -26.66 -3.65
N PHE A 463 -7.28 -25.51 -3.33
CA PHE A 463 -7.21 -24.94 -1.98
C PHE A 463 -7.78 -25.86 -0.89
N LEU A 464 -8.93 -26.52 -1.13
CA LEU A 464 -9.54 -27.42 -0.15
C LEU A 464 -8.77 -28.74 0.03
N LYS A 465 -8.10 -29.22 -1.03
CA LYS A 465 -7.16 -30.36 -0.96
C LYS A 465 -5.92 -29.99 -0.16
N ASP A 466 -5.31 -28.84 -0.46
CA ASP A 466 -4.15 -28.31 0.27
C ASP A 466 -4.48 -28.04 1.76
N SER A 467 -5.72 -27.68 2.06
CA SER A 467 -6.20 -27.49 3.43
C SER A 467 -6.53 -28.81 4.16
N GLY A 468 -6.41 -29.96 3.50
CA GLY A 468 -6.68 -31.29 4.08
C GLY A 468 -8.16 -31.59 4.35
N VAL A 469 -9.07 -30.73 3.91
CA VAL A 469 -10.52 -30.89 4.15
C VAL A 469 -11.20 -31.69 3.03
N MET A 470 -10.68 -31.59 1.81
CA MET A 470 -11.08 -32.42 0.67
C MET A 470 -10.03 -33.50 0.40
N LYS A 471 -10.47 -34.74 0.16
CA LYS A 471 -9.57 -35.83 -0.23
C LYS A 471 -8.95 -35.59 -1.62
N PRO A 472 -7.72 -36.05 -1.87
CA PRO A 472 -7.03 -35.92 -3.15
C PRO A 472 -7.86 -36.39 -4.35
#